data_AF-A0A821FGM2-F1
#
_entry.id   AF-A0A821FGM2-F1
#
_cell.length_a   1.000
_cell.length_b   1.000
_cell.length_c   1.000
_cell.angle_alpha   90.00
_cell.angle_beta   90.00
_cell.angle_gamma   90.00
#
_symmetry.space_group_name_H-M   'P 1'
#
loop_
_entity.id
_entity.type
_entity.pdbx_description
1 polymer ?
#
loop_
_entity_poly.entity_id
_entity_poly.type
_entity_poly.pdbx_seq_one_letter_code
_entity_poly.pdbx_strand_id
1 'polypeptide(L)'
;VARLNEDPTITNEDRVIRLLTRVLKEGFITNEECNMAKPIGSRPARLYGLPKLHKSKENYTLRPVMSVIKTVGYSLGKMLTNRLKHLRTSPYVIKDSFDFLNKIKSSKNVDTILVLFDVVSLFTNVPLTYIIDFVLDQIHPTCKKSCLKLPRAEQCRKCKQNVDFRTLLEEATSKTHFTFNNKMNVQHNGVAMGAPLASVIADIFMTHLETTLMDKLTQLGVCEWYRYVDDTFVLINKNANVDNMLSILNDFHPSIKFTRKIEDNDKLEFLDAQVIRSPEPQCFETTIYRKPTFTGLLTN
;
A
#
# COMPACT_ATOMS: atom_id res chain seq x y z
N VAL A 1 -9.31 -0.55 -15.93
CA VAL A 1 -8.33 -0.17 -16.97
C VAL A 1 -9.12 0.35 -18.17
N ALA A 2 -8.66 1.40 -18.84
CA ALA A 2 -9.27 1.88 -20.09
C ALA A 2 -8.26 1.81 -21.24
N ARG A 3 -8.76 1.58 -22.46
CA ARG A 3 -7.93 1.50 -23.68
C ARG A 3 -7.67 2.91 -24.23
N LEU A 4 -6.46 3.13 -24.75
CA LEU A 4 -6.08 4.37 -25.43
C LEU A 4 -5.87 4.10 -26.93
N ASN A 5 -6.19 5.10 -27.76
CA ASN A 5 -6.06 5.04 -29.22
C ASN A 5 -4.66 5.43 -29.69
N GLU A 6 -3.96 6.26 -28.93
CA GLU A 6 -2.63 6.78 -29.24
C GLU A 6 -1.74 6.78 -27.99
N ASP A 7 -0.43 6.97 -28.18
CA ASP A 7 0.53 7.07 -27.08
C ASP A 7 0.58 8.52 -26.54
N PRO A 8 0.07 8.78 -25.32
CA PRO A 8 0.00 10.13 -24.77
C PRO A 8 1.31 10.57 -24.10
N THR A 9 2.42 9.84 -24.24
CA THR A 9 3.65 10.06 -23.47
C THR A 9 4.13 11.51 -23.53
N ILE A 10 4.28 12.08 -24.73
CA ILE A 10 4.78 13.44 -24.92
C ILE A 10 3.82 14.45 -24.31
N THR A 11 2.52 14.32 -24.58
CA THR A 11 1.48 15.21 -24.04
C THR A 11 1.41 15.17 -22.51
N ASN A 12 1.57 13.99 -21.91
CA ASN A 12 1.60 13.81 -20.47
C ASN A 12 2.89 14.37 -19.86
N GLU A 13 4.04 14.18 -20.50
CA GLU A 13 5.32 14.76 -20.08
C GLU A 13 5.23 16.30 -20.03
N ASP A 14 4.74 16.92 -21.09
CA ASP A 14 4.49 18.36 -21.17
C ASP A 14 3.53 18.85 -20.08
N ARG A 15 2.46 18.09 -19.82
CA ARG A 15 1.49 18.42 -18.76
C ARG A 15 2.15 18.44 -17.39
N VAL A 16 2.95 17.42 -17.07
CA VAL A 16 3.67 17.35 -15.79
C VAL A 16 4.71 18.45 -15.67
N ILE A 17 5.47 18.73 -16.73
CA ILE A 17 6.46 19.83 -16.73
C ILE A 17 5.77 21.19 -16.49
N ARG A 18 4.64 21.47 -17.15
CA ARG A 18 3.84 22.69 -16.91
C ARG A 18 3.34 22.77 -15.48
N LEU A 19 2.84 21.66 -14.92
CA LEU A 19 2.40 21.58 -13.53
C LEU A 19 3.54 21.91 -12.58
N LEU A 20 4.68 21.21 -12.71
CA LEU A 20 5.89 21.43 -11.89
C LEU A 20 6.38 22.88 -11.95
N THR A 21 6.42 23.46 -13.15
CA THR A 21 6.83 24.86 -13.35
C THR A 21 5.89 25.84 -12.63
N ARG A 22 4.58 25.59 -12.69
CA ARG A 22 3.58 26.41 -12.01
C ARG A 22 3.74 26.31 -10.49
N VAL A 23 3.78 25.09 -9.95
CA VAL A 23 3.83 24.88 -8.50
C VAL A 23 5.17 25.34 -7.90
N LEU A 24 6.25 25.33 -8.68
CA LEU A 24 7.53 25.94 -8.30
C LEU A 24 7.41 27.47 -8.22
N LYS A 25 6.85 28.13 -9.24
CA LYS A 25 6.65 29.59 -9.26
C LYS A 25 5.76 30.07 -8.11
N GLU A 26 4.77 29.26 -7.72
CA GLU A 26 3.87 29.54 -6.59
C GLU A 26 4.49 29.17 -5.23
N GLY A 27 5.72 28.66 -5.20
CA GLY A 27 6.45 28.30 -3.97
C GLY A 27 5.85 27.11 -3.23
N PHE A 28 5.16 26.20 -3.93
CA PHE A 28 4.59 24.98 -3.33
C PHE A 28 5.60 23.84 -3.23
N ILE A 29 6.56 23.79 -4.15
CA ILE A 29 7.71 22.87 -4.13
C ILE A 29 9.02 23.67 -4.21
N THR A 30 10.11 23.08 -3.73
CA THR A 30 11.46 23.65 -3.86
C THR A 30 12.07 23.38 -5.24
N ASN A 31 13.17 24.08 -5.56
CA ASN A 31 13.95 23.78 -6.77
C ASN A 31 14.49 22.34 -6.77
N GLU A 32 14.90 21.83 -5.60
CA GLU A 32 15.37 20.46 -5.44
C GLU A 32 14.26 19.44 -5.71
N GLU A 33 13.06 19.65 -5.14
CA GLU A 33 11.89 18.82 -5.41
C GLU A 33 11.50 18.86 -6.90
N CYS A 34 11.55 20.04 -7.52
CA CYS A 34 11.25 20.19 -8.95
C CYS A 34 12.25 19.42 -9.83
N ASN A 35 13.55 19.56 -9.56
CA ASN A 35 14.61 18.85 -10.28
C ASN A 35 14.48 17.33 -10.10
N MET A 36 14.14 16.87 -8.90
CA MET A 36 13.92 15.45 -8.61
C MET A 36 12.67 14.90 -9.33
N ALA A 37 11.62 15.70 -9.45
CA ALA A 37 10.34 15.28 -10.01
C ALA A 37 10.27 15.33 -11.54
N LYS A 38 11.13 16.13 -12.19
CA LYS A 38 11.05 16.41 -13.62
C LYS A 38 11.25 15.14 -14.47
N PRO A 39 10.31 14.79 -15.35
CA PRO A 39 10.49 13.71 -16.32
C PRO A 39 11.49 14.10 -17.41
N ILE A 40 12.25 13.12 -17.92
CA ILE A 40 13.18 13.28 -19.05
C ILE A 40 13.14 12.03 -19.92
N GLY A 41 12.69 12.19 -21.18
CA GLY A 41 12.70 11.11 -22.17
C GLY A 41 11.80 9.95 -21.76
N SER A 42 10.55 10.26 -21.43
CA SER A 42 9.61 9.27 -20.90
C SER A 42 9.23 8.21 -21.92
N ARG A 43 8.75 7.07 -21.42
CA ARG A 43 8.16 5.99 -22.21
C ARG A 43 6.92 5.41 -21.52
N PRO A 44 6.02 4.73 -22.26
CA PRO A 44 4.95 3.97 -21.65
C PRO A 44 5.48 2.89 -20.68
N ALA A 45 4.72 2.61 -19.63
CA ALA A 45 4.99 1.47 -18.79
C ALA A 45 4.79 0.15 -19.55
N ARG A 46 5.35 -0.95 -19.02
CA ARG A 46 5.15 -2.30 -19.57
C ARG A 46 4.57 -3.21 -18.50
N LEU A 47 3.43 -3.83 -18.79
CA LEU A 47 2.83 -4.82 -17.90
C LEU A 47 3.36 -6.22 -18.24
N TYR A 48 3.81 -6.96 -17.22
CA TYR A 48 4.24 -8.35 -17.36
C TYR A 48 3.81 -9.17 -16.13
N GLY A 49 3.80 -10.48 -16.25
CA GLY A 49 3.42 -11.40 -15.17
C GLY A 49 4.63 -12.14 -14.63
N LEU A 50 4.79 -12.17 -13.31
CA LEU A 50 5.74 -13.05 -12.63
C LEU A 50 5.00 -14.26 -12.05
N PRO A 51 5.44 -15.50 -12.28
CA PRO A 51 4.77 -16.67 -11.73
C PRO A 51 4.84 -16.69 -10.19
N LYS A 52 3.72 -16.95 -9.52
CA LYS A 52 3.71 -17.22 -8.07
C LYS A 52 4.16 -18.66 -7.81
N LEU A 53 5.47 -18.88 -7.79
CA LEU A 53 6.10 -20.20 -7.65
C LEU A 53 5.75 -20.94 -6.34
N HIS A 54 5.23 -20.22 -5.34
CA HIS A 54 4.82 -20.78 -4.07
C HIS A 54 3.39 -21.38 -4.05
N LYS A 55 2.66 -21.31 -5.17
CA LYS A 55 1.37 -21.98 -5.34
C LYS A 55 1.60 -23.36 -5.98
N SER A 56 0.70 -24.31 -5.72
CA SER A 56 0.82 -25.66 -6.28
C SER A 56 0.84 -25.64 -7.81
N LYS A 57 1.48 -26.64 -8.42
CA LYS A 57 1.67 -26.74 -9.88
C LYS A 57 0.36 -26.68 -10.68
N GLU A 58 -0.73 -27.15 -10.09
CA GLU A 58 -2.07 -27.16 -10.68
C GLU A 58 -2.76 -25.78 -10.67
N ASN A 59 -2.24 -24.80 -9.91
CA ASN A 59 -2.84 -23.47 -9.70
C ASN A 59 -1.82 -22.32 -9.83
N TYR A 60 -0.91 -22.39 -10.81
CA TYR A 60 0.00 -21.27 -11.05
C TYR A 60 -0.77 -20.02 -11.45
N THR A 61 -0.66 -19.00 -10.59
CA THR A 61 -1.18 -17.67 -10.87
C THR A 61 -0.02 -16.73 -11.21
N LEU A 62 -0.28 -15.76 -12.08
CA LEU A 62 0.66 -14.68 -12.36
C LEU A 62 0.44 -13.54 -11.36
N ARG A 63 1.52 -12.94 -10.89
CA ARG A 63 1.54 -11.65 -10.21
C ARG A 63 1.79 -10.58 -11.28
N PRO A 64 0.80 -9.73 -11.60
CA PRO A 64 1.01 -8.64 -12.54
C PRO A 64 1.96 -7.60 -11.93
N VAL A 65 3.00 -7.23 -12.68
CA VAL A 65 3.97 -6.19 -12.29
C VAL A 65 4.07 -5.18 -13.44
N MET A 66 4.13 -3.90 -13.07
CA MET A 66 4.25 -2.82 -14.02
C MET A 66 5.68 -2.26 -13.98
N SER A 67 6.42 -2.43 -15.08
CA SER A 67 7.69 -1.74 -15.26
C SER A 67 7.43 -0.29 -15.59
N VAL A 68 7.60 0.58 -14.59
CA VAL A 68 7.34 2.02 -14.67
C VAL A 68 8.63 2.86 -14.74
N ILE A 69 9.77 2.20 -14.93
CA ILE A 69 11.07 2.88 -15.07
C ILE A 69 11.04 3.78 -16.31
N LYS A 70 11.39 5.06 -16.11
CA LYS A 70 11.32 6.14 -17.12
C LYS A 70 9.91 6.44 -17.63
N THR A 71 8.87 6.14 -16.86
CA THR A 71 7.53 6.70 -17.14
C THR A 71 7.45 8.15 -16.69
N VAL A 72 6.47 8.89 -17.23
CA VAL A 72 6.22 10.30 -16.89
C VAL A 72 6.12 10.52 -15.37
N GLY A 73 5.39 9.65 -14.67
CA GLY A 73 5.17 9.76 -13.23
C GLY A 73 6.30 9.21 -12.35
N TYR A 74 7.34 8.58 -12.92
CA TYR A 74 8.35 7.85 -12.14
C TYR A 74 9.15 8.75 -11.19
N SER A 75 9.76 9.80 -11.74
CA SER A 75 10.57 10.76 -10.99
C SER A 75 9.72 11.54 -9.98
N LEU A 76 8.53 11.97 -10.41
CA LEU A 76 7.53 12.59 -9.55
C LEU A 76 7.13 11.69 -8.36
N GLY A 77 6.89 10.41 -8.61
CA GLY A 77 6.58 9.43 -7.57
C GLY A 77 7.69 9.30 -6.53
N LYS A 78 8.97 9.34 -6.94
CA LYS A 78 10.11 9.32 -6.00
C LYS A 78 10.14 10.55 -5.09
N MET A 79 9.91 11.73 -5.66
CA MET A 79 9.86 12.97 -4.89
C MET A 79 8.69 12.94 -3.89
N LEU A 80 7.50 12.54 -4.34
CA LEU A 80 6.32 12.43 -3.48
C LEU A 80 6.49 11.39 -2.38
N THR A 81 7.17 10.28 -2.66
CA THR A 81 7.54 9.29 -1.64
C THR A 81 8.32 9.95 -0.50
N ASN A 82 9.27 10.84 -0.79
CA ASN A 82 10.00 11.56 0.26
C ASN A 82 9.07 12.45 1.09
N ARG A 83 8.15 13.16 0.43
CA ARG A 83 7.21 14.06 1.11
C ARG A 83 6.22 13.34 2.03
N LEU A 84 5.79 12.14 1.63
CA LEU A 84 4.77 11.36 2.34
C LEU A 84 5.33 10.36 3.38
N LYS A 85 6.65 10.22 3.49
CA LYS A 85 7.31 9.25 4.40
C LYS A 85 6.85 9.31 5.85
N HIS A 86 6.44 10.47 6.35
CA HIS A 86 6.01 10.61 7.74
C HIS A 86 4.63 9.99 8.01
N LEU A 87 3.74 9.95 7.01
CA LEU A 87 2.36 9.46 7.15
C LEU A 87 2.24 7.93 7.22
N ARG A 88 3.28 7.18 6.83
CA ARG A 88 3.28 5.71 6.90
C ARG A 88 3.72 5.16 8.26
N THR A 89 4.05 6.03 9.22
CA THR A 89 4.55 5.62 10.54
C THR A 89 3.40 5.02 11.35
N SER A 90 3.57 3.79 11.83
CA SER A 90 2.58 3.09 12.63
C SER A 90 3.28 2.18 13.64
N PRO A 91 2.80 2.09 14.90
CA PRO A 91 3.37 1.19 15.91
C PRO A 91 3.16 -0.30 15.57
N TYR A 92 2.23 -0.58 14.66
CA TYR A 92 1.83 -1.92 14.25
C TYR A 92 2.73 -2.52 13.17
N VAL A 93 3.55 -1.71 12.52
CA VAL A 93 4.39 -2.15 11.40
C VAL A 93 5.62 -2.90 11.91
N ILE A 94 5.85 -4.06 11.31
CA ILE A 94 7.07 -4.86 11.42
C ILE A 94 8.00 -4.52 10.26
N LYS A 95 9.30 -4.41 10.53
CA LYS A 95 10.31 -4.13 9.50
C LYS A 95 10.74 -5.35 8.68
N ASP A 96 10.89 -6.49 9.35
CA ASP A 96 11.37 -7.74 8.77
C ASP A 96 11.10 -8.92 9.74
N SER A 97 11.47 -10.13 9.31
CA SER A 97 11.34 -11.34 10.10
C SER A 97 12.06 -11.26 11.44
N PHE A 98 13.21 -10.58 11.55
CA PHE A 98 13.94 -10.47 12.82
C PHE A 98 13.24 -9.54 13.82
N ASP A 99 12.71 -8.40 13.36
CA ASP A 99 11.89 -7.51 14.19
C ASP A 99 10.66 -8.24 14.73
N PHE A 100 9.99 -9.04 13.89
CA PHE A 100 8.88 -9.90 14.33
C PHE A 100 9.32 -10.90 15.39
N LEU A 101 10.39 -11.66 15.12
CA LEU A 101 10.90 -12.69 16.03
C LEU A 101 11.26 -12.14 17.41
N ASN A 102 11.79 -10.91 17.46
CA ASN A 102 12.11 -10.25 18.73
C ASN A 102 10.85 -9.85 19.51
N LYS A 103 9.78 -9.43 18.82
CA LYS A 103 8.51 -9.06 19.43
C LYS A 103 7.72 -10.27 19.91
N ILE A 104 7.56 -11.29 19.07
CA ILE A 104 6.73 -12.47 19.41
C ILE A 104 7.31 -13.32 20.55
N LYS A 105 8.65 -13.31 20.73
CA LYS A 105 9.31 -14.04 21.83
C LYS A 105 9.02 -13.44 23.21
N SER A 106 8.71 -12.15 23.29
CA SER A 106 8.32 -11.51 24.55
C SER A 106 6.81 -11.58 24.82
N SER A 107 6.02 -11.94 23.81
CA SER A 107 4.58 -12.14 23.90
C SER A 107 4.24 -13.38 24.75
N LYS A 108 3.14 -13.28 25.50
CA LYS A 108 2.64 -14.38 26.33
C LYS A 108 1.67 -15.25 25.56
N ASN A 109 1.83 -16.56 25.74
CA ASN A 109 1.02 -17.59 25.09
C ASN A 109 -0.12 -18.07 26.03
N VAL A 110 -0.86 -17.13 26.64
CA VAL A 110 -1.92 -17.44 27.62
C VAL A 110 -3.27 -16.95 27.11
N ASP A 111 -4.27 -17.82 27.07
CA ASP A 111 -5.67 -17.51 26.71
C ASP A 111 -5.84 -16.71 25.41
N THR A 112 -4.92 -16.91 24.46
CA THR A 112 -4.95 -16.30 23.13
C THR A 112 -5.05 -17.36 22.04
N ILE A 113 -5.47 -16.95 20.85
CA ILE A 113 -5.36 -17.66 19.58
C ILE A 113 -4.48 -16.86 18.63
N LEU A 114 -3.72 -17.53 17.76
CA LEU A 114 -2.96 -16.87 16.70
C LEU A 114 -3.81 -16.79 15.44
N VAL A 115 -3.88 -15.59 14.84
CA VAL A 115 -4.63 -15.35 13.62
C VAL A 115 -3.78 -14.55 12.64
N LEU A 116 -3.76 -14.99 11.38
CA LEU A 116 -3.18 -14.25 10.27
C LEU A 116 -4.32 -13.65 9.45
N PHE A 117 -4.35 -12.33 9.31
CA PHE A 117 -5.16 -11.64 8.33
C PHE A 117 -4.34 -11.29 7.09
N ASP A 118 -4.86 -11.55 5.89
CA ASP A 118 -4.23 -11.22 4.61
C ASP A 118 -5.15 -10.33 3.77
N VAL A 119 -4.63 -9.23 3.24
CA VAL A 119 -5.37 -8.34 2.34
C VAL A 119 -5.33 -8.86 0.91
N VAL A 120 -6.51 -9.17 0.38
CA VAL A 120 -6.66 -9.65 -0.99
C VAL A 120 -6.23 -8.59 -1.99
N SER A 121 -5.06 -8.82 -2.61
CA SER A 121 -4.51 -7.99 -3.70
C SER A 121 -4.43 -6.50 -3.35
N LEU A 122 -3.87 -6.19 -2.18
CA LEU A 122 -3.78 -4.83 -1.61
C LEU A 122 -3.52 -3.75 -2.67
N PHE A 123 -2.39 -3.78 -3.37
CA PHE A 123 -1.99 -2.72 -4.32
C PHE A 123 -3.02 -2.44 -5.42
N THR A 124 -3.65 -3.47 -5.99
CA THR A 124 -4.65 -3.27 -7.06
C THR A 124 -6.00 -2.82 -6.53
N ASN A 125 -6.26 -3.03 -5.23
CA ASN A 125 -7.56 -2.81 -4.59
C ASN A 125 -7.59 -1.59 -3.65
N VAL A 126 -6.43 -0.99 -3.32
CA VAL A 126 -6.37 0.25 -2.55
C VAL A 126 -7.26 1.31 -3.20
N PRO A 127 -8.21 1.91 -2.46
CA PRO A 127 -9.14 2.89 -3.00
C PRO A 127 -8.43 4.23 -3.18
N LEU A 128 -7.88 4.44 -4.38
CA LEU A 128 -6.93 5.51 -4.64
C LEU A 128 -7.51 6.91 -4.41
N THR A 129 -8.75 7.16 -4.85
CA THR A 129 -9.42 8.46 -4.62
C THR A 129 -9.60 8.72 -3.13
N TYR A 130 -10.10 7.73 -2.37
CA TYR A 130 -10.31 7.84 -0.94
C TYR A 130 -9.02 8.14 -0.18
N ILE A 131 -7.93 7.44 -0.50
CA ILE A 131 -6.66 7.66 0.20
C ILE A 131 -5.98 8.98 -0.21
N ILE A 132 -6.15 9.43 -1.46
CA ILE A 132 -5.69 10.76 -1.88
C ILE A 132 -6.44 11.85 -1.09
N ASP A 133 -7.76 11.70 -0.91
CA ASP A 133 -8.56 12.63 -0.11
C ASP A 133 -8.05 12.69 1.34
N PHE A 134 -7.82 11.54 1.95
CA PHE A 134 -7.23 11.45 3.29
C PHE A 134 -5.86 12.14 3.38
N VAL A 135 -4.93 11.85 2.46
CA VAL A 135 -3.60 12.46 2.44
C VAL A 135 -3.68 13.99 2.29
N LEU A 136 -4.63 14.47 1.48
CA LEU A 136 -4.88 15.89 1.29
C LEU A 136 -5.39 16.56 2.57
N ASP A 137 -6.30 15.91 3.29
CA ASP A 137 -6.81 16.44 4.56
C ASP A 137 -5.72 16.50 5.65
N GLN A 138 -4.75 15.58 5.62
CA GLN A 138 -3.61 15.59 6.55
C GLN A 138 -2.59 16.69 6.24
N ILE A 139 -2.25 16.91 4.96
CA ILE A 139 -1.11 17.77 4.59
C ILE A 139 -1.57 19.16 4.11
N HIS A 140 -2.64 19.23 3.33
CA HIS A 140 -3.13 20.47 2.70
C HIS A 140 -4.64 20.65 2.91
N PRO A 141 -5.12 20.78 4.16
CA PRO A 141 -6.55 20.89 4.44
C PRO A 141 -7.16 22.12 3.77
N THR A 142 -8.39 21.96 3.29
CA THR A 142 -9.13 23.03 2.62
C THR A 142 -9.81 23.95 3.62
N CYS A 143 -10.15 25.19 3.22
CA CYS A 143 -10.89 26.09 4.10
C CYS A 143 -12.39 25.75 4.16
N LYS A 144 -13.06 25.69 3.00
CA LYS A 144 -14.48 25.34 2.85
C LYS A 144 -14.68 24.68 1.49
N LYS A 145 -15.62 23.72 1.39
CA LYS A 145 -15.95 23.03 0.12
C LYS A 145 -16.38 23.97 -1.00
N SER A 146 -17.00 25.11 -0.67
CA SER A 146 -17.37 26.13 -1.66
C SER A 146 -16.16 26.76 -2.36
N CYS A 147 -15.02 26.89 -1.67
CA CYS A 147 -13.80 27.46 -2.24
C CYS A 147 -13.26 26.59 -3.39
N LEU A 148 -13.32 25.26 -3.27
CA LEU A 148 -12.89 24.35 -4.34
C LEU A 148 -13.74 24.46 -5.61
N LYS A 149 -14.97 24.98 -5.51
CA LYS A 149 -15.86 25.20 -6.66
C LYS A 149 -15.59 26.52 -7.39
N LEU A 150 -14.84 27.43 -6.77
CA LEU A 150 -14.48 28.71 -7.40
C LEU A 150 -13.46 28.48 -8.52
N PRO A 151 -13.43 29.34 -9.55
CA PRO A 151 -12.34 29.40 -10.51
C PRO A 151 -11.01 29.51 -9.78
N ARG A 152 -9.96 28.86 -10.30
CA ARG A 152 -8.64 28.82 -9.63
C ARG A 152 -8.17 30.21 -9.22
N ALA A 153 -8.36 31.25 -10.03
CA ALA A 153 -7.93 32.61 -9.71
C ALA A 153 -8.46 33.09 -8.35
N GLU A 154 -9.72 32.78 -8.05
CA GLU A 154 -10.47 33.18 -6.85
C GLU A 154 -10.26 32.24 -5.65
N GLN A 155 -9.66 31.06 -5.86
CA GLN A 155 -9.36 30.14 -4.78
C GLN A 155 -8.31 30.73 -3.82
N CYS A 156 -8.51 30.51 -2.52
CA CYS A 156 -7.50 30.84 -1.52
C CYS A 156 -6.25 29.96 -1.70
N ARG A 157 -5.10 30.42 -1.17
CA ARG A 157 -3.81 29.72 -1.29
C ARG A 157 -3.89 28.25 -0.87
N LYS A 158 -4.52 27.95 0.28
CA LYS A 158 -4.64 26.58 0.79
C LYS A 158 -5.40 25.65 -0.18
N CYS A 159 -6.49 26.13 -0.77
CA CYS A 159 -7.29 25.34 -1.72
C CYS A 159 -6.56 25.15 -3.05
N LYS A 160 -5.81 26.16 -3.53
CA LYS A 160 -4.91 26.00 -4.69
C LYS A 160 -3.88 24.90 -4.45
N GLN A 161 -3.19 24.94 -3.30
CA GLN A 161 -2.21 23.94 -2.90
C GLN A 161 -2.81 22.54 -2.79
N ASN A 162 -4.01 22.41 -2.23
CA ASN A 162 -4.74 21.14 -2.19
C ASN A 162 -4.99 20.58 -3.60
N VAL A 163 -5.53 21.40 -4.51
CA VAL A 163 -5.79 21.00 -5.91
C VAL A 163 -4.50 20.63 -6.65
N ASP A 164 -3.43 21.39 -6.46
CA ASP A 164 -2.13 21.10 -7.06
C ASP A 164 -1.54 19.80 -6.53
N PHE A 165 -1.62 19.57 -5.21
CA PHE A 165 -1.10 18.37 -4.59
C PHE A 165 -1.88 17.13 -5.03
N ARG A 166 -3.22 17.23 -5.11
CA ARG A 166 -4.07 16.18 -5.68
C ARG A 166 -3.60 15.82 -7.09
N THR A 167 -3.41 16.84 -7.93
CA THR A 167 -2.99 16.64 -9.31
C THR A 167 -1.64 15.91 -9.36
N LEU A 168 -0.66 16.32 -8.55
CA LEU A 168 0.65 15.65 -8.46
C LEU A 168 0.51 14.17 -8.04
N LEU A 169 -0.32 13.87 -7.05
CA LEU A 169 -0.56 12.49 -6.60
C LEU A 169 -1.20 11.64 -7.71
N GLU A 170 -2.18 12.17 -8.43
CA GLU A 170 -2.84 11.48 -9.55
C GLU A 170 -1.88 11.24 -10.74
N GLU A 171 -1.07 12.23 -11.11
CA GLU A 171 -0.05 12.08 -12.17
C GLU A 171 0.99 10.99 -11.81
N ALA A 172 1.28 10.81 -10.52
CA ALA A 172 2.20 9.78 -10.03
C ALA A 172 1.55 8.40 -9.84
N THR A 173 0.23 8.26 -9.95
CA THR A 173 -0.51 7.03 -9.64
C THR A 173 -1.48 6.61 -10.76
N SER A 174 -2.68 7.20 -10.80
CA SER A 174 -3.83 6.81 -11.65
C SER A 174 -3.76 7.26 -13.11
N LYS A 175 -2.71 7.99 -13.50
CA LYS A 175 -2.51 8.45 -14.88
C LYS A 175 -1.35 7.75 -15.60
N THR A 176 -0.88 6.63 -15.04
CA THR A 176 0.16 5.81 -15.67
C THR A 176 -0.45 5.01 -16.83
N HIS A 177 -0.01 5.30 -18.05
CA HIS A 177 -0.32 4.50 -19.23
C HIS A 177 0.73 3.41 -19.45
N PHE A 178 0.28 2.25 -19.93
CA PHE A 178 1.11 1.07 -20.12
C PHE A 178 0.72 0.29 -21.38
N THR A 179 1.69 -0.45 -21.91
CA THR A 179 1.47 -1.41 -23.00
C THR A 179 1.31 -2.82 -22.47
N PHE A 180 0.35 -3.54 -23.05
CA PHE A 180 0.17 -4.98 -22.87
C PHE A 180 -0.37 -5.58 -24.18
N ASN A 181 0.24 -6.64 -24.70
CA ASN A 181 -0.11 -7.24 -26.00
C ASN A 181 -0.24 -6.20 -27.12
N ASN A 182 0.74 -5.29 -27.22
CA ASN A 182 0.77 -4.18 -28.17
C ASN A 182 -0.44 -3.23 -28.11
N LYS A 183 -1.21 -3.26 -27.02
CA LYS A 183 -2.33 -2.36 -26.76
C LYS A 183 -1.98 -1.39 -25.64
N MET A 184 -2.33 -0.12 -25.85
CA MET A 184 -2.14 0.94 -24.87
C MET A 184 -3.33 1.00 -23.92
N ASN A 185 -3.03 1.11 -22.63
CA ASN A 185 -4.01 1.07 -21.56
C ASN A 185 -3.64 2.09 -20.46
N VAL A 186 -4.62 2.50 -19.67
CA VAL A 186 -4.42 3.34 -18.48
C VAL A 186 -5.07 2.72 -17.25
N GLN A 187 -4.36 2.76 -16.12
CA GLN A 187 -4.85 2.26 -14.83
C GLN A 187 -5.54 3.38 -14.05
N HIS A 188 -6.85 3.31 -13.87
CA HIS A 188 -7.60 4.35 -13.14
C HIS A 188 -7.69 4.14 -11.61
N ASN A 189 -7.59 2.90 -11.14
CA ASN A 189 -7.77 2.57 -9.72
C ASN A 189 -6.71 1.58 -9.23
N GLY A 190 -6.50 1.56 -7.92
CA GLY A 190 -5.35 0.95 -7.29
C GLY A 190 -4.05 1.67 -7.64
N VAL A 191 -2.95 1.10 -7.20
CA VAL A 191 -1.59 1.56 -7.50
C VAL A 191 -0.82 0.48 -8.24
N ALA A 192 -0.01 0.88 -9.22
CA ALA A 192 0.78 -0.05 -9.99
C ALA A 192 1.89 -0.67 -9.12
N MET A 193 1.91 -2.00 -9.00
CA MET A 193 3.03 -2.71 -8.39
C MET A 193 4.30 -2.42 -9.21
N GLY A 194 5.27 -1.72 -8.60
CA GLY A 194 6.49 -1.23 -9.26
C GLY A 194 6.61 0.29 -9.28
N ALA A 195 5.52 1.04 -9.05
CA ALA A 195 5.57 2.49 -8.93
C ALA A 195 6.23 2.93 -7.61
N PRO A 196 7.14 3.93 -7.63
CA PRO A 196 7.83 4.39 -6.43
C PRO A 196 6.90 4.82 -5.29
N LEU A 197 5.72 5.33 -5.62
CA LEU A 197 4.72 5.85 -4.68
C LEU A 197 3.74 4.76 -4.18
N ALA A 198 3.68 3.61 -4.85
CA ALA A 198 2.65 2.59 -4.58
C ALA A 198 2.73 2.02 -3.16
N SER A 199 3.93 1.67 -2.69
CA SER A 199 4.14 1.13 -1.35
C SER A 199 3.77 2.13 -0.26
N VAL A 200 4.16 3.39 -0.45
CA VAL A 200 3.83 4.47 0.49
C VAL A 200 2.32 4.68 0.58
N ILE A 201 1.60 4.69 -0.55
CA ILE A 201 0.14 4.86 -0.56
C ILE A 201 -0.57 3.66 0.09
N ALA A 202 -0.13 2.44 -0.20
CA ALA A 202 -0.68 1.24 0.42
C ALA A 202 -0.44 1.24 1.94
N ASP A 203 0.76 1.61 2.39
CA ASP A 203 1.08 1.70 3.81
C ASP A 203 0.29 2.79 4.53
N ILE A 204 0.13 3.98 3.93
CA ILE A 204 -0.71 5.05 4.51
C ILE A 204 -2.14 4.57 4.65
N PHE A 205 -2.67 3.86 3.65
CA PHE A 205 -4.03 3.29 3.73
C PHE A 205 -4.15 2.29 4.89
N MET A 206 -3.21 1.36 5.00
CA MET A 206 -3.22 0.37 6.09
C MET A 206 -3.05 1.02 7.46
N THR A 207 -2.16 2.00 7.60
CA THR A 207 -2.00 2.78 8.83
C THR A 207 -3.28 3.52 9.19
N HIS A 208 -3.95 4.17 8.23
CA HIS A 208 -5.23 4.84 8.46
C HIS A 208 -6.32 3.86 8.92
N LEU A 209 -6.41 2.69 8.29
CA LEU A 209 -7.33 1.63 8.68
C LEU A 209 -7.07 1.17 10.12
N GLU A 210 -5.81 0.89 10.46
CA GLU A 210 -5.40 0.47 11.80
C GLU A 210 -5.73 1.53 12.85
N THR A 211 -5.30 2.77 12.63
CA THR A 211 -5.57 3.87 13.57
C THR A 211 -7.07 4.10 13.78
N THR A 212 -7.88 3.92 12.73
CA THR A 212 -9.33 4.10 12.85
C THR A 212 -10.02 2.96 13.61
N LEU A 213 -9.53 1.73 13.47
CA LEU A 213 -10.22 0.54 13.98
C LEU A 213 -9.63 -0.02 15.28
N MET A 214 -8.40 0.35 15.66
CA MET A 214 -7.69 -0.38 16.72
C MET A 214 -8.41 -0.33 18.07
N ASP A 215 -8.99 0.81 18.46
CA ASP A 215 -9.71 0.89 19.74
C ASP A 215 -10.86 -0.13 19.81
N LYS A 216 -11.61 -0.27 18.71
CA LYS A 216 -12.69 -1.25 18.58
C LYS A 216 -12.15 -2.68 18.54
N LEU A 217 -11.06 -2.92 17.82
CA LEU A 217 -10.45 -4.25 17.71
C LEU A 217 -9.88 -4.74 19.06
N THR A 218 -9.24 -3.84 19.82
CA THR A 218 -8.76 -4.11 21.18
C THR A 218 -9.92 -4.45 22.12
N GLN A 219 -11.03 -3.70 22.07
CA GLN A 219 -12.23 -4.02 22.85
C GLN A 219 -12.83 -5.38 22.51
N LEU A 220 -12.67 -5.82 21.25
CA LEU A 220 -13.11 -7.14 20.81
C LEU A 220 -12.13 -8.26 21.18
N GLY A 221 -10.97 -7.95 21.76
CA GLY A 221 -10.02 -8.92 22.27
C GLY A 221 -8.73 -9.06 21.46
N VAL A 222 -8.40 -8.14 20.55
CA VAL A 222 -7.05 -8.07 19.99
C VAL A 222 -6.06 -7.69 21.09
N CYS A 223 -5.05 -8.53 21.31
CA CYS A 223 -4.00 -8.32 22.30
C CYS A 223 -2.73 -7.72 21.67
N GLU A 224 -2.31 -8.26 20.53
CA GLU A 224 -1.12 -7.81 19.81
C GLU A 224 -1.38 -7.83 18.30
N TRP A 225 -0.79 -6.88 17.58
CA TRP A 225 -1.02 -6.68 16.15
C TRP A 225 0.30 -6.34 15.44
N TYR A 226 0.68 -7.20 14.50
CA TYR A 226 1.96 -7.15 13.80
C TYR A 226 1.75 -7.22 12.29
N ARG A 227 1.86 -6.09 11.59
CA ARG A 227 1.65 -6.00 10.15
C ARG A 227 2.97 -5.93 9.39
N TYR A 228 3.09 -6.74 8.35
CA TYR A 228 4.10 -6.64 7.32
C TYR A 228 3.43 -6.47 5.95
N VAL A 229 3.40 -5.23 5.45
CA VAL A 229 2.72 -4.87 4.20
C VAL A 229 1.23 -5.27 4.21
N ASP A 230 0.86 -6.37 3.54
CA ASP A 230 -0.49 -6.93 3.38
C ASP A 230 -0.83 -8.05 4.38
N ASP A 231 0.18 -8.71 4.95
CA ASP A 231 0.01 -9.77 5.94
C ASP A 231 0.03 -9.18 7.37
N THR A 232 -0.92 -9.60 8.21
CA THR A 232 -1.02 -9.16 9.61
C THR A 232 -1.17 -10.34 10.55
N PHE A 233 -0.18 -10.53 11.41
CA PHE A 233 -0.21 -11.51 12.49
C PHE A 233 -0.78 -10.90 13.76
N VAL A 234 -1.73 -11.57 14.39
CA VAL A 234 -2.51 -11.04 15.51
C VAL A 234 -2.64 -12.08 16.61
N LEU A 235 -2.44 -11.66 17.85
CA LEU A 235 -2.84 -12.43 19.03
C LEU A 235 -4.21 -11.93 19.46
N ILE A 236 -5.17 -12.84 19.58
CA ILE A 236 -6.55 -12.54 19.92
C ILE A 236 -6.95 -13.35 21.14
N ASN A 237 -7.70 -12.80 22.08
CA ASN A 237 -8.25 -13.57 23.20
C ASN A 237 -9.03 -14.79 22.69
N LYS A 238 -8.82 -15.96 23.28
CA LYS A 238 -9.41 -17.24 22.86
C LYS A 238 -10.95 -17.23 22.81
N ASN A 239 -11.59 -16.39 23.62
CA ASN A 239 -13.05 -16.25 23.67
C ASN A 239 -13.60 -15.20 22.70
N ALA A 240 -12.74 -14.46 21.99
CA ALA A 240 -13.16 -13.43 21.05
C ALA A 240 -13.68 -14.01 19.73
N ASN A 241 -14.59 -13.27 19.10
CA ASN A 241 -15.16 -13.65 17.82
C ASN A 241 -14.31 -13.09 16.66
N VAL A 242 -13.46 -13.94 16.08
CA VAL A 242 -12.61 -13.59 14.94
C VAL A 242 -13.43 -13.24 13.68
N ASP A 243 -14.64 -13.79 13.51
CA ASP A 243 -15.47 -13.51 12.31
C ASP A 243 -16.04 -12.11 12.36
N ASN A 244 -16.43 -11.67 13.55
CA ASN A 244 -16.86 -10.31 13.78
C ASN A 244 -15.72 -9.32 13.48
N MET A 245 -14.50 -9.61 13.93
CA MET A 245 -13.32 -8.80 13.59
C MET A 245 -13.07 -8.76 12.08
N LEU A 246 -13.15 -9.93 11.41
CA LEU A 246 -13.01 -10.01 9.95
C LEU A 246 -14.08 -9.18 9.23
N SER A 247 -15.34 -9.20 9.69
CA SER A 247 -16.41 -8.37 9.15
C SER A 247 -16.07 -6.89 9.28
N ILE A 248 -15.66 -6.45 10.47
CA ILE A 248 -15.29 -5.05 10.73
C ILE A 248 -14.17 -4.58 9.81
N LEU A 249 -13.14 -5.41 9.61
CA LEU A 249 -12.04 -5.11 8.68
C LEU A 249 -12.57 -5.00 7.23
N ASN A 250 -13.46 -5.91 6.83
CA ASN A 250 -14.07 -5.95 5.50
C ASN A 250 -15.11 -4.85 5.22
N ASP A 251 -15.65 -4.25 6.27
CA ASP A 251 -16.64 -3.17 6.24
C ASP A 251 -15.98 -1.78 6.16
N PHE A 252 -14.67 -1.68 6.42
CA PHE A 252 -13.94 -0.41 6.38
C PHE A 252 -14.01 0.29 5.01
N HIS A 253 -13.86 -0.48 3.92
CA HIS A 253 -14.00 0.04 2.56
C HIS A 253 -14.41 -1.06 1.57
N PRO A 254 -15.38 -0.83 0.66
CA PRO A 254 -15.89 -1.87 -0.24
C PRO A 254 -14.83 -2.51 -1.14
N SER A 255 -13.83 -1.74 -1.57
CA SER A 255 -12.73 -2.24 -2.43
C SER A 255 -11.73 -3.15 -1.73
N ILE A 256 -11.66 -3.16 -0.39
CA ILE A 256 -10.65 -3.92 0.36
C ILE A 256 -11.33 -5.12 1.00
N LYS A 257 -10.67 -6.27 0.87
CA LYS A 257 -11.10 -7.51 1.51
C LYS A 257 -9.94 -8.18 2.21
N PHE A 258 -10.20 -8.59 3.43
CA PHE A 258 -9.34 -9.41 4.25
C PHE A 258 -9.81 -10.85 4.18
N THR A 259 -8.85 -11.77 4.22
CA THR A 259 -9.06 -13.16 4.58
C THR A 259 -8.40 -13.43 5.92
N ARG A 260 -8.70 -14.58 6.52
CA ARG A 260 -8.05 -14.99 7.77
C ARG A 260 -7.61 -16.44 7.71
N LYS A 261 -6.58 -16.76 8.47
CA LYS A 261 -6.18 -18.11 8.84
C LYS A 261 -5.99 -18.14 10.36
N ILE A 262 -6.63 -19.09 11.03
CA ILE A 262 -6.41 -19.35 12.46
C ILE A 262 -5.30 -20.40 12.55
N GLU A 263 -4.53 -20.39 13.63
CA GLU A 263 -3.56 -21.45 13.91
C GLU A 263 -4.15 -22.85 13.78
N ASP A 264 -3.30 -23.78 13.37
CA ASP A 264 -3.62 -25.18 13.28
C ASP A 264 -2.56 -25.98 14.02
N ASN A 265 -2.99 -26.94 14.84
CA ASN A 265 -2.10 -27.75 15.68
C ASN A 265 -1.07 -26.90 16.47
N ASP A 266 -1.55 -25.82 17.10
CA ASP A 266 -0.75 -24.90 17.92
C ASP A 266 0.37 -24.16 17.16
N LYS A 267 0.21 -24.03 15.84
CA LYS A 267 1.21 -23.44 14.94
C LYS A 267 0.57 -22.46 13.96
N LEU A 268 1.30 -21.38 13.68
CA LEU A 268 0.94 -20.46 12.61
C LEU A 268 2.19 -19.89 11.95
N GLU A 269 2.17 -19.79 10.62
CA GLU A 269 3.28 -19.24 9.85
C GLU A 269 3.11 -17.75 9.57
N PHE A 270 4.21 -17.02 9.66
CA PHE A 270 4.29 -15.61 9.32
C PHE A 270 5.69 -15.28 8.79
N LEU A 271 5.75 -14.63 7.62
CA LEU A 271 7.01 -14.40 6.91
C LEU A 271 7.80 -15.70 6.70
N ASP A 272 9.04 -15.76 7.19
CA ASP A 272 9.93 -16.91 7.13
C ASP A 272 9.93 -17.75 8.42
N ALA A 273 8.99 -17.49 9.34
CA ALA A 273 8.92 -18.13 10.65
C ALA A 273 7.65 -18.98 10.81
N GLN A 274 7.79 -20.11 11.49
CA GLN A 274 6.68 -20.86 12.08
C GLN A 274 6.68 -20.58 13.57
N VAL A 275 5.61 -19.95 14.04
CA VAL A 275 5.35 -19.69 15.47
C VAL A 275 4.68 -20.93 16.04
N ILE A 276 5.21 -21.46 17.13
CA ILE A 276 4.77 -22.68 17.80
C ILE A 276 4.49 -22.33 19.26
N ARG A 277 3.35 -22.76 19.78
CA ARG A 277 3.07 -22.63 21.21
C ARG A 277 3.92 -23.62 22.00
N SER A 278 4.64 -23.11 22.99
CA SER A 278 5.32 -23.94 23.99
C SER A 278 4.51 -23.96 25.29
N PRO A 279 4.27 -25.14 25.90
CA PRO A 279 3.53 -25.25 27.15
C PRO A 279 4.37 -24.81 28.36
N GLU A 280 5.70 -25.02 28.34
CA GLU A 280 6.60 -24.70 29.45
C GLU A 280 7.99 -24.23 28.95
N PRO A 281 8.37 -22.95 29.15
CA PRO A 281 7.54 -21.85 29.65
C PRO A 281 6.41 -21.50 28.66
N GLN A 282 5.35 -20.89 29.16
CA GLN A 282 4.17 -20.49 28.35
C GLN A 282 4.49 -19.29 27.43
N CYS A 283 5.32 -19.55 26.43
CA CYS A 283 5.81 -18.60 25.45
C CYS A 283 5.64 -19.15 24.02
N PHE A 284 6.15 -18.40 23.05
CA PHE A 284 6.23 -18.84 21.67
C PHE A 284 7.65 -19.28 21.31
N GLU A 285 7.76 -20.48 20.77
CA GLU A 285 8.94 -20.94 20.06
C GLU A 285 8.81 -20.61 18.58
N THR A 286 9.95 -20.44 17.91
CA THR A 286 9.99 -20.06 16.50
C THR A 286 10.98 -20.93 15.75
N THR A 287 10.55 -21.51 14.64
CA THR A 287 11.44 -22.23 13.72
C THR A 287 11.37 -21.61 12.33
N ILE A 288 12.31 -21.97 11.44
CA ILE A 288 12.28 -21.51 10.05
C ILE A 288 11.13 -22.19 9.33
N TYR A 289 10.22 -21.41 8.77
CA TYR A 289 9.18 -21.94 7.90
C TYR A 289 9.66 -21.97 6.45
N ARG A 290 9.38 -23.08 5.76
CA ARG A 290 9.58 -23.21 4.32
C ARG A 290 8.29 -23.71 3.70
N LYS A 291 7.84 -23.03 2.66
CA LYS A 291 6.64 -23.44 1.92
C LYS A 291 6.86 -24.84 1.30
N PRO A 292 5.81 -25.66 1.13
CA PRO A 292 5.94 -27.01 0.56
C PRO A 292 6.60 -27.06 -0.82
N THR A 293 6.50 -25.98 -1.58
CA THR A 293 7.11 -25.82 -2.91
C THR A 293 8.58 -25.40 -2.87
N PHE A 294 9.18 -25.25 -1.68
CA PHE A 294 10.57 -24.84 -1.54
C PHE A 294 11.50 -25.95 -2.03
N THR A 295 12.25 -25.67 -3.09
CA THR A 295 13.20 -26.62 -3.70
C THR A 295 14.65 -26.34 -3.31
N GLY A 296 14.93 -25.31 -2.51
CA GLY A 296 16.30 -24.85 -2.24
C GLY A 296 16.94 -24.04 -3.37
N LEU A 297 16.27 -23.88 -4.51
CA LEU A 297 16.77 -23.12 -5.65
C LEU A 297 16.39 -21.64 -5.50
N LEU A 298 17.40 -20.77 -5.58
CA LEU A 298 17.22 -19.32 -5.66
C LEU A 298 17.09 -18.94 -7.14
N THR A 299 16.04 -18.23 -7.51
CA THR A 299 15.92 -17.62 -8.84
C THR A 299 16.67 -16.30 -8.85
N ASN A 300 17.71 -16.19 -9.68
CA ASN A 300 18.45 -14.96 -9.93
C ASN A 300 17.61 -13.89 -10.64
#